data_AF-A0ABD1RET9-F1
#
_entry.id   AF-A0ABD1RET9-F1
#
_cell.length_a   1.000
_cell.length_b   1.000
_cell.length_c   1.000
_cell.angle_alpha   90.00
_cell.angle_beta   90.00
_cell.angle_gamma   90.00
#
_symmetry.space_group_name_H-M   'P 1'
#
loop_
_entity.id
_entity.type
_entity.pdbx_description
1 polymer ?
#
loop_
_entity_poly.entity_id
_entity_poly.type
_entity_poly.pdbx_seq_one_letter_code
_entity_poly.pdbx_strand_id
1 'polypeptide(L)'
;MQMKVLGEFRTRMQDQRKLIVEASRSDKKDRQALEGLQVALDSARTAYEQMESDLKESDSNVLNLTKQLDNANAAQKVTAEALENANKEIRRLLEEAKSRDEEIQSLRKDLESSKNGRKEAEVGRKKVEAKLANTEAEFVANFHNTEAYTNFSEYFARIGQQEVLTALRNDHPNFDLGPLEARFPPPDVEGEEEN
;
A
#
# COMPACT_ATOMS: atom_id res chain seq x y z
N MET A 1 28.43 -7.87 -58.14
CA MET A 1 29.21 -7.17 -59.20
C MET A 1 30.71 -7.49 -59.10
N GLN A 2 31.32 -7.58 -57.90
CA GLN A 2 32.77 -7.79 -57.69
C GLN A 2 33.30 -9.20 -58.03
N MET A 3 32.56 -10.28 -57.76
CA MET A 3 32.93 -11.65 -58.19
C MET A 3 33.07 -11.80 -59.72
N LYS A 4 32.27 -11.04 -60.47
CA LYS A 4 32.29 -11.06 -61.94
C LYS A 4 33.59 -10.44 -62.48
N VAL A 5 34.05 -9.37 -61.84
CA VAL A 5 35.31 -8.67 -62.18
C VAL A 5 36.53 -9.56 -61.90
N LEU A 6 36.53 -10.30 -60.79
CA LEU A 6 37.61 -11.26 -60.48
C LEU A 6 37.63 -12.45 -61.46
N GLY A 7 36.47 -12.92 -61.92
CA GLY A 7 36.38 -13.96 -62.95
C GLY A 7 36.89 -13.50 -64.31
N GLU A 8 36.55 -12.28 -64.72
CA GLU A 8 37.02 -11.67 -65.96
C GLU A 8 38.54 -11.44 -65.95
N PHE A 9 39.11 -10.99 -64.83
CA PHE A 9 40.55 -10.81 -64.67
C PHE A 9 41.32 -12.14 -64.75
N ARG A 10 40.83 -13.19 -64.09
CA ARG A 10 41.42 -14.54 -64.13
C ARG A 10 41.48 -15.09 -65.56
N THR A 11 40.41 -14.89 -66.33
CA THR A 11 40.33 -15.31 -67.74
C THR A 11 41.37 -14.57 -68.58
N ARG A 12 41.49 -13.25 -68.38
CA ARG A 12 42.47 -12.40 -69.07
C ARG A 12 43.93 -12.82 -68.81
N MET A 13 44.23 -13.18 -67.57
CA MET A 13 45.57 -13.65 -67.17
C MET A 13 45.93 -14.99 -67.82
N GLN A 14 44.95 -15.89 -67.98
CA GLN A 14 45.16 -17.16 -68.69
C GLN A 14 45.44 -16.95 -70.19
N ASP A 15 44.73 -16.02 -70.82
CA ASP A 15 44.92 -15.69 -72.23
C ASP A 15 46.27 -15.02 -72.48
N GLN A 16 46.70 -14.09 -71.61
CA GLN A 16 48.04 -13.49 -71.69
C GLN A 16 49.17 -14.52 -71.54
N ARG A 17 48.98 -15.54 -70.69
CA ARG A 17 49.95 -16.61 -70.50
C ARG A 17 50.13 -17.47 -71.74
N LYS A 18 49.03 -17.78 -72.46
CA LYS A 18 49.10 -18.50 -73.74
C LYS A 18 49.89 -17.72 -74.79
N LEU A 19 49.65 -16.41 -74.89
CA LEU A 19 50.34 -15.53 -75.83
C LEU A 19 51.86 -15.45 -75.56
N ILE A 20 52.28 -15.41 -74.28
CA ILE A 20 53.69 -15.40 -73.90
C ILE A 20 54.39 -16.72 -74.27
N VAL A 21 53.72 -17.86 -74.06
CA VAL A 21 54.25 -19.18 -74.42
C VAL A 21 54.42 -19.34 -75.93
N GLU A 22 53.48 -18.83 -76.72
CA GLU A 22 53.53 -18.87 -78.19
C GLU A 22 54.62 -17.94 -78.77
N ALA A 23 54.83 -16.76 -78.18
CA ALA A 23 55.81 -15.77 -78.62
C ALA A 23 57.28 -16.14 -78.26
N SER A 24 57.50 -17.11 -77.38
CA SER A 24 58.83 -17.57 -76.91
C SER A 24 59.70 -18.27 -77.99
N ARG A 25 59.25 -18.31 -79.25
CA ARG A 25 59.95 -18.92 -80.41
C ARG A 25 60.74 -17.91 -81.26
N SER A 26 60.88 -16.64 -80.84
CA SER A 26 61.49 -15.52 -81.60
C SER A 26 62.82 -14.99 -81.01
N ASP A 27 63.46 -14.06 -81.72
CA ASP A 27 64.80 -13.45 -81.56
C ASP A 27 65.19 -12.99 -80.13
N LYS A 28 66.50 -12.81 -79.90
CA LYS A 28 67.11 -12.52 -78.57
C LYS A 28 66.53 -11.28 -77.85
N LYS A 29 66.03 -10.28 -78.58
CA LYS A 29 65.41 -9.05 -78.04
C LYS A 29 63.98 -9.29 -77.56
N ASP A 30 63.23 -10.14 -78.26
CA ASP A 30 61.87 -10.54 -77.87
C ASP A 30 61.90 -11.38 -76.60
N ARG A 31 62.97 -12.16 -76.40
CA ARG A 31 63.19 -12.95 -75.19
C ARG A 31 63.28 -12.11 -73.91
N GLN A 32 63.96 -10.96 -73.97
CA GLN A 32 64.06 -10.03 -72.84
C GLN A 32 62.72 -9.34 -72.53
N ALA A 33 61.97 -8.97 -73.57
CA ALA A 33 60.62 -8.40 -73.41
C ALA A 33 59.63 -9.45 -72.84
N LEU A 34 59.78 -10.72 -73.24
CA LEU A 34 59.00 -11.84 -72.71
C LEU A 34 59.31 -12.13 -71.24
N GLU A 35 60.59 -12.09 -70.84
CA GLU A 35 60.97 -12.22 -69.42
C GLU A 35 60.34 -11.10 -68.57
N GLY A 36 60.34 -9.86 -69.05
CA GLY A 36 59.67 -8.74 -68.39
C GLY A 36 58.14 -8.93 -68.27
N LEU A 37 57.49 -9.40 -69.34
CA LEU A 37 56.06 -9.73 -69.34
C LEU A 37 55.73 -10.89 -68.40
N GLN A 38 56.58 -11.91 -68.34
CA GLN A 38 56.42 -13.06 -67.45
C GLN A 38 56.50 -12.64 -65.98
N VAL A 39 57.50 -11.82 -65.61
CA VAL A 39 57.63 -11.27 -64.25
C VAL A 39 56.42 -10.40 -63.88
N ALA A 40 55.92 -9.58 -64.81
CA ALA A 40 54.73 -8.77 -64.59
C ALA A 40 53.47 -9.64 -64.40
N LEU A 41 53.33 -10.72 -65.18
CA LEU A 41 52.23 -11.67 -65.06
C LEU A 41 52.26 -12.41 -63.71
N ASP A 42 53.42 -12.91 -63.29
CA ASP A 42 53.57 -13.61 -62.01
C ASP A 42 53.33 -12.66 -60.81
N SER A 43 53.74 -11.39 -60.94
CA SER A 43 53.43 -10.36 -59.93
C SER A 43 51.93 -10.05 -59.86
N ALA A 44 51.28 -9.87 -61.02
CA ALA A 44 49.84 -9.62 -61.09
C ALA A 44 49.01 -10.81 -60.58
N ARG A 45 49.50 -12.03 -60.76
CA ARG A 45 48.88 -13.24 -60.21
C ARG A 45 48.95 -13.27 -58.69
N THR A 46 50.13 -13.00 -58.12
CA THR A 46 50.31 -12.93 -56.65
C THR A 46 49.38 -11.86 -56.05
N ALA A 47 49.29 -10.68 -56.68
CA ALA A 47 48.38 -9.62 -56.26
C ALA A 47 46.90 -10.04 -56.33
N TYR A 48 46.52 -10.80 -57.36
CA TYR A 48 45.15 -11.33 -57.48
C TYR A 48 44.82 -12.38 -56.41
N GLU A 49 45.74 -13.31 -56.15
CA GLU A 49 45.56 -14.33 -55.11
C GLU A 49 45.43 -13.68 -53.72
N GLN A 50 46.18 -12.61 -53.45
CA GLN A 50 46.03 -11.80 -52.25
C GLN A 50 44.65 -11.12 -52.19
N MET A 51 44.21 -10.44 -53.27
CA MET A 51 42.89 -9.82 -53.32
C MET A 51 41.74 -10.83 -53.13
N GLU A 52 41.88 -12.04 -53.66
CA GLU A 52 40.88 -13.10 -53.47
C GLU A 52 40.84 -13.57 -52.02
N SER A 53 41.99 -13.65 -51.35
CA SER A 53 42.08 -13.93 -49.91
C SER A 53 41.45 -12.83 -49.09
N ASP A 54 41.81 -11.57 -49.33
CA ASP A 54 41.30 -10.40 -48.61
C ASP A 54 39.78 -10.26 -48.79
N LEU A 55 39.25 -10.57 -49.98
CA LEU A 55 37.81 -10.56 -50.24
C LEU A 55 37.08 -11.64 -49.42
N LYS A 56 37.61 -12.86 -49.35
CA LYS A 56 37.02 -13.94 -48.54
C LYS A 56 37.03 -13.60 -47.06
N GLU A 57 38.10 -13.00 -46.57
CA GLU A 57 38.19 -12.53 -45.19
C GLU A 57 37.17 -11.41 -44.92
N SER A 58 37.07 -10.44 -45.83
CA SER A 58 36.08 -9.36 -45.75
C SER A 58 34.65 -9.89 -45.73
N ASP A 59 34.30 -10.83 -46.61
CA ASP A 59 32.98 -11.46 -46.64
C ASP A 59 32.67 -12.20 -45.33
N SER A 60 33.65 -12.92 -44.78
CA SER A 60 33.52 -13.58 -43.48
C SER A 60 33.29 -12.58 -42.34
N ASN A 61 34.02 -11.46 -42.35
CA ASN A 61 33.89 -10.39 -41.36
C ASN A 61 32.53 -9.71 -41.45
N VAL A 62 32.04 -9.41 -42.66
CA VAL A 62 30.70 -8.86 -42.88
C VAL A 62 29.64 -9.80 -42.32
N LEU A 63 29.72 -11.09 -42.61
CA LEU A 63 28.75 -12.08 -42.14
C LEU A 63 28.75 -12.20 -40.60
N ASN A 64 29.92 -12.12 -39.97
CA ASN A 64 30.04 -12.10 -38.51
C ASN A 64 29.42 -10.82 -37.92
N LEU A 65 29.74 -9.65 -38.47
CA LEU A 65 29.19 -8.38 -38.03
C LEU A 65 27.67 -8.32 -38.18
N THR A 66 27.11 -8.85 -39.27
CA THR A 66 25.66 -8.96 -39.45
C THR A 66 25.02 -9.79 -38.33
N LYS A 67 25.58 -10.96 -38.00
CA LYS A 67 25.08 -11.78 -36.89
C LYS A 67 25.15 -11.06 -35.54
N GLN A 68 26.25 -10.34 -35.28
CA GLN A 68 26.40 -9.57 -34.05
C GLN A 68 25.37 -8.44 -33.97
N LEU A 69 25.11 -7.76 -35.08
CA LEU A 69 24.09 -6.72 -35.16
C LEU A 69 22.69 -7.26 -34.91
N ASP A 70 22.34 -8.41 -35.50
CA ASP A 70 21.04 -9.06 -35.29
C ASP A 70 20.85 -9.45 -33.82
N ASN A 71 21.89 -10.01 -33.19
CA ASN A 71 21.86 -10.36 -31.77
C ASN A 71 21.73 -9.11 -30.87
N ALA A 72 22.45 -8.03 -31.20
CA ALA A 72 22.36 -6.78 -30.45
C ALA A 72 20.96 -6.15 -30.57
N ASN A 73 20.37 -6.16 -31.77
CA ASN A 73 19.02 -5.66 -32.01
C ASN A 73 17.98 -6.48 -31.24
N ALA A 74 18.10 -7.81 -31.21
CA ALA A 74 17.21 -8.67 -30.43
C ALA A 74 17.32 -8.38 -28.93
N ALA A 75 18.55 -8.25 -28.40
CA ALA A 75 18.78 -7.90 -26.99
C ALA A 75 18.22 -6.51 -26.64
N GLN A 76 18.40 -5.52 -27.53
CA GLN A 76 17.85 -4.18 -27.36
C GLN A 76 16.32 -4.21 -27.29
N LYS A 77 15.67 -4.98 -28.16
CA LYS A 77 14.20 -5.12 -28.16
C LYS A 77 13.69 -5.71 -26.84
N VAL A 78 14.29 -6.80 -26.36
CA VAL A 78 13.95 -7.40 -25.06
C VAL A 78 14.14 -6.40 -23.92
N THR A 79 15.23 -5.64 -23.95
CA THR A 79 15.52 -4.63 -22.92
C THR A 79 14.50 -3.49 -22.95
N ALA A 80 14.10 -3.04 -24.13
CA ALA A 80 13.09 -2.00 -24.30
C ALA A 80 11.71 -2.46 -23.78
N GLU A 81 11.30 -3.68 -24.09
CA GLU A 81 10.05 -4.27 -23.59
C GLU A 81 10.07 -4.42 -22.06
N ALA A 82 11.18 -4.88 -21.49
CA ALA A 82 11.35 -4.97 -20.04
C ALA A 82 11.26 -3.59 -19.36
N LEU A 83 11.88 -2.57 -19.96
CA LEU A 83 11.82 -1.19 -19.47
C LEU A 83 10.39 -0.62 -19.54
N GLU A 84 9.66 -0.89 -20.63
CA GLU A 84 8.27 -0.47 -20.76
C GLU A 84 7.38 -1.10 -19.68
N ASN A 85 7.55 -2.40 -19.43
CA ASN A 85 6.81 -3.12 -18.39
C ASN A 85 7.15 -2.59 -16.99
N ALA A 86 8.42 -2.34 -16.69
CA ALA A 86 8.83 -1.74 -15.42
C ALA A 86 8.21 -0.35 -15.23
N ASN A 87 8.18 0.48 -16.28
CA ASN A 87 7.54 1.80 -16.23
C ASN A 87 6.03 1.74 -16.00
N LYS A 88 5.33 0.76 -16.60
CA LYS A 88 3.89 0.53 -16.33
C LYS A 88 3.67 0.15 -14.87
N GLU A 89 4.49 -0.74 -14.34
CA GLU A 89 4.39 -1.19 -12.95
C GLU A 89 4.67 -0.05 -11.95
N ILE A 90 5.69 0.78 -12.22
CA ILE A 90 5.96 1.98 -11.40
C ILE A 90 4.75 2.92 -11.36
N ARG A 91 4.11 3.17 -12.52
CA ARG A 91 2.90 4.02 -12.57
C ARG A 91 1.75 3.42 -11.76
N ARG A 92 1.54 2.11 -11.86
CA ARG A 92 0.52 1.39 -11.10
C ARG A 92 0.75 1.53 -9.59
N LEU A 93 1.99 1.28 -9.14
CA LEU A 93 2.38 1.40 -7.73
C LEU A 93 2.26 2.84 -7.20
N LEU A 94 2.57 3.85 -8.01
CA LEU A 94 2.39 5.25 -7.62
C LEU A 94 0.91 5.60 -7.41
N GLU A 95 0.01 5.11 -8.27
CA GLU A 95 -1.43 5.34 -8.10
C GLU A 95 -1.97 4.63 -6.86
N GLU A 96 -1.53 3.39 -6.60
CA GLU A 96 -1.87 2.66 -5.37
C GLU A 96 -1.37 3.38 -4.11
N ALA A 97 -0.15 3.89 -4.14
CA ALA A 97 0.41 4.65 -3.02
C ALA A 97 -0.41 5.91 -2.74
N LYS A 98 -0.79 6.64 -3.79
CA LYS A 98 -1.63 7.83 -3.66
C LYS A 98 -3.01 7.52 -3.07
N SER A 99 -3.66 6.45 -3.53
CA SER A 99 -4.95 6.01 -2.99
C SER A 99 -4.85 5.63 -1.52
N ARG A 100 -3.77 4.94 -1.12
CA ARG A 100 -3.52 4.62 0.30
C ARG A 100 -3.26 5.85 1.15
N ASP A 101 -2.56 6.85 0.63
CA ASP A 101 -2.34 8.11 1.34
C ASP A 101 -3.66 8.86 1.59
N GLU A 102 -4.56 8.88 0.60
CA GLU A 102 -5.90 9.44 0.76
C GLU A 102 -6.72 8.70 1.83
N GLU A 103 -6.67 7.35 1.83
CA GLU A 103 -7.32 6.53 2.86
C GLU A 103 -6.75 6.81 4.26
N ILE A 104 -5.42 6.89 4.40
CA ILE A 104 -4.76 7.23 5.66
C ILE A 104 -5.19 8.62 6.16
N GLN A 105 -5.33 9.61 5.28
CA GLN A 105 -5.81 10.94 5.65
C GLN A 105 -7.26 10.91 6.15
N SER A 106 -8.14 10.14 5.49
CA SER A 106 -9.52 9.95 5.94
C SER A 106 -9.57 9.31 7.32
N LEU A 107 -8.85 8.20 7.52
CA LEU A 107 -8.81 7.49 8.81
C LEU A 107 -8.26 8.36 9.94
N ARG A 108 -7.27 9.22 9.66
CA ARG A 108 -6.76 10.19 10.64
C ARG A 108 -7.84 11.19 11.06
N LYS A 109 -8.63 11.69 10.10
CA LYS A 109 -9.74 12.60 10.38
C LYS A 109 -10.81 11.92 11.24
N ASP A 110 -11.20 10.70 10.88
CA ASP A 110 -12.20 9.93 11.63
C ASP A 110 -11.74 9.62 13.06
N LEU A 111 -10.46 9.28 13.22
CA LEU A 111 -9.85 9.06 14.54
C LEU A 111 -9.90 10.32 15.41
N GLU A 112 -9.61 11.48 14.84
CA GLU A 112 -9.64 12.76 15.57
C GLU A 112 -11.07 13.15 15.95
N SER A 113 -12.02 13.00 15.03
CA SER A 113 -13.45 13.18 15.31
C SER A 113 -13.93 12.25 16.44
N SER A 114 -13.52 10.98 16.43
CA SER A 114 -13.87 10.01 17.47
C SER A 114 -13.27 10.39 18.83
N LYS A 115 -12.01 10.83 18.87
CA LYS A 115 -11.38 11.31 20.11
C LYS A 115 -12.12 12.51 20.69
N ASN A 116 -12.51 13.46 19.85
CA ASN A 116 -13.24 14.65 20.30
C ASN A 116 -14.64 14.29 20.80
N GLY A 117 -15.37 13.43 20.08
CA GLY A 117 -16.67 12.93 20.54
C GLY A 117 -16.58 12.19 21.89
N ARG A 118 -15.52 11.41 22.13
CA ARG A 118 -15.29 10.77 23.43
C ARG A 118 -15.04 11.78 24.55
N LYS A 119 -14.22 12.81 24.32
CA LYS A 119 -13.98 13.87 25.31
C LYS A 119 -15.26 14.61 25.66
N GLU A 120 -16.07 14.94 24.65
CA GLU A 120 -17.36 15.61 24.86
C GLU A 120 -18.33 14.74 25.66
N ALA A 121 -18.44 13.46 25.31
CA ALA A 121 -19.25 12.51 26.06
C ALA A 121 -18.79 12.36 27.51
N GLU A 122 -17.48 12.32 27.76
CA GLU A 122 -16.92 12.26 29.11
C GLU A 122 -17.26 13.51 29.93
N VAL A 123 -17.14 14.70 29.33
CA VAL A 123 -17.55 15.96 29.96
C VAL A 123 -19.05 15.97 30.27
N GLY A 124 -19.88 15.50 29.33
CA GLY A 124 -21.32 15.35 29.54
C GLY A 124 -21.63 14.43 30.71
N ARG A 125 -20.97 13.26 30.77
CA ARG A 125 -21.14 12.29 31.85
C ARG A 125 -20.78 12.88 33.22
N LYS A 126 -19.62 13.55 33.33
CA LYS A 126 -19.19 14.21 34.57
C LYS A 126 -20.18 15.28 35.04
N LYS A 127 -20.78 16.03 34.12
CA LYS A 127 -21.81 17.03 34.46
C LYS A 127 -23.08 16.38 35.01
N VAL A 128 -23.51 15.26 34.43
CA VAL A 128 -24.68 14.50 34.92
C VAL A 128 -24.39 13.91 36.29
N GLU A 129 -23.23 13.26 36.46
CA GLU A 129 -22.78 12.71 37.74
C GLU A 129 -22.74 13.81 38.82
N ALA A 130 -22.18 14.99 38.53
CA ALA A 130 -22.14 16.10 39.48
C ALA A 130 -23.53 16.63 39.85
N LYS A 131 -24.45 16.74 38.88
CA LYS A 131 -25.84 17.14 39.15
C LYS A 131 -26.55 16.13 40.05
N LEU A 132 -26.40 14.85 39.75
CA LEU A 132 -27.01 13.78 40.54
C LEU A 132 -26.49 13.81 41.98
N ALA A 133 -25.17 13.90 42.17
CA ALA A 133 -24.57 13.99 43.49
C ALA A 133 -25.06 15.22 44.28
N ASN A 134 -25.26 16.37 43.61
CA ASN A 134 -25.81 17.55 44.25
C ASN A 134 -27.29 17.35 44.63
N THR A 135 -28.11 16.77 43.74
CA THR A 135 -29.51 16.47 44.04
C THR A 135 -29.64 15.47 45.19
N GLU A 136 -28.79 14.45 45.24
CA GLU A 136 -28.74 13.49 46.35
C GLU A 136 -28.35 14.18 47.67
N ALA A 137 -27.32 15.04 47.64
CA ALA A 137 -26.90 15.80 48.82
C ALA A 137 -28.02 16.74 49.32
N GLU A 138 -28.69 17.44 48.40
CA GLU A 138 -29.85 18.30 48.71
C GLU A 138 -31.02 17.49 49.28
N PHE A 139 -31.30 16.30 48.74
CA PHE A 139 -32.33 15.42 49.26
C PHE A 139 -32.02 14.94 50.67
N VAL A 140 -30.80 14.45 50.93
CA VAL A 140 -30.39 13.98 52.26
C VAL A 140 -30.43 15.11 53.28
N ALA A 141 -29.92 16.29 52.92
CA ALA A 141 -29.92 17.45 53.81
C ALA A 141 -31.33 17.92 54.19
N ASN A 142 -32.29 17.76 53.28
CA ASN A 142 -33.68 18.16 53.48
C ASN A 142 -34.63 16.99 53.77
N PHE A 143 -34.11 15.79 54.04
CA PHE A 143 -34.93 14.59 54.21
C PHE A 143 -35.99 14.77 55.30
N HIS A 144 -35.61 15.41 56.41
CA HIS A 144 -36.52 15.70 57.53
C HIS A 144 -37.65 16.68 57.20
N ASN A 145 -37.51 17.45 56.11
CA ASN A 145 -38.51 18.39 55.63
C ASN A 145 -39.43 17.77 54.57
N THR A 146 -39.26 16.47 54.26
CA THR A 146 -40.11 15.77 53.31
C THR A 146 -41.40 15.31 53.96
N GLU A 147 -42.50 15.33 53.21
CA GLU A 147 -43.80 14.80 53.64
C GLU A 147 -43.68 13.33 54.07
N ALA A 148 -42.87 12.55 53.36
CA ALA A 148 -42.60 11.16 53.72
C ALA A 148 -41.97 11.02 55.12
N TYR A 149 -41.01 11.88 55.47
CA TYR A 149 -40.44 11.87 56.82
C TYR A 149 -41.44 12.36 57.87
N THR A 150 -42.20 13.41 57.58
CA THR A 150 -43.26 13.91 58.49
C THR A 150 -44.25 12.79 58.80
N ASN A 151 -44.82 12.15 57.78
CA ASN A 151 -45.78 11.05 57.92
C ASN A 151 -45.17 9.87 58.70
N PHE A 152 -43.93 9.49 58.38
CA PHE A 152 -43.21 8.44 59.11
C PHE A 152 -43.03 8.79 60.59
N SER A 153 -42.55 10.01 60.89
CA SER A 153 -42.27 10.46 62.25
C SER A 153 -43.54 10.57 63.10
N GLU A 154 -44.64 11.05 62.51
CA GLU A 154 -45.95 11.14 63.16
C GLU A 154 -46.50 9.75 63.48
N TYR A 155 -46.41 8.80 62.54
CA TYR A 155 -46.84 7.43 62.74
C TYR A 155 -46.12 6.77 63.94
N PHE A 156 -44.78 6.83 63.98
CA PHE A 156 -44.02 6.26 65.09
C PHE A 156 -44.22 7.00 66.41
N ALA A 157 -44.41 8.33 66.38
CA ALA A 157 -44.76 9.10 67.56
C ALA A 157 -46.11 8.65 68.15
N ARG A 158 -47.12 8.38 67.30
CA ARG A 158 -48.41 7.84 67.74
C ARG A 158 -48.27 6.45 68.35
N ILE A 159 -47.46 5.56 67.77
CA ILE A 159 -47.16 4.23 68.37
C ILE A 159 -46.58 4.40 69.77
N GLY A 160 -45.52 5.19 69.92
CA GLY A 160 -44.89 5.41 71.23
C GLY A 160 -45.86 6.02 72.26
N GLN A 161 -46.74 6.92 71.83
CA GLN A 161 -47.80 7.45 72.69
C GLN A 161 -48.79 6.36 73.15
N GLN A 162 -49.17 5.43 72.27
CA GLN A 162 -50.04 4.29 72.65
C GLN A 162 -49.35 3.33 73.63
N GLU A 163 -48.06 3.07 73.46
CA GLU A 163 -47.29 2.24 74.41
C GLU A 163 -47.29 2.85 75.81
N VAL A 164 -47.07 4.17 75.92
CA VAL A 164 -47.11 4.90 77.20
C VAL A 164 -48.51 4.87 77.81
N LEU A 165 -49.57 5.10 77.04
CA LEU A 165 -50.95 5.00 77.53
C LEU A 165 -51.28 3.59 78.04
N THR A 166 -50.80 2.57 77.33
CA THR A 166 -50.96 1.17 77.74
C THR A 166 -50.24 0.89 79.05
N ALA A 167 -49.00 1.37 79.21
CA ALA A 167 -48.26 1.24 80.45
C ALA A 167 -48.96 1.95 81.63
N LEU A 168 -49.43 3.18 81.43
CA LEU A 168 -50.16 3.94 82.46
C LEU A 168 -51.46 3.25 82.87
N ARG A 169 -52.18 2.64 81.92
CA ARG A 169 -53.40 1.87 82.22
C ARG A 169 -53.09 0.68 83.11
N ASN A 170 -51.97 0.01 82.87
CA ASN A 170 -51.54 -1.14 83.65
C ASN A 170 -51.09 -0.75 85.07
N ASP A 171 -50.31 0.34 85.19
CA ASP A 171 -49.74 0.77 86.47
C ASP A 171 -50.75 1.56 87.34
N HIS A 172 -51.71 2.23 86.71
CA HIS A 172 -52.70 3.09 87.37
C HIS A 172 -54.13 2.79 86.87
N PRO A 173 -54.69 1.61 87.19
CA PRO A 173 -55.96 1.13 86.61
C PRO A 173 -57.19 1.96 86.96
N ASN A 174 -57.11 2.82 87.99
CA ASN A 174 -58.22 3.66 88.44
C ASN A 174 -58.10 5.12 87.95
N PHE A 175 -57.04 5.45 87.19
CA PHE A 175 -56.88 6.77 86.62
C PHE A 175 -57.66 6.86 85.30
N ASP A 176 -58.51 7.88 85.14
CA ASP A 176 -59.27 8.08 83.90
C ASP A 176 -58.34 8.58 82.78
N LEU A 177 -57.99 7.66 81.88
CA LEU A 177 -57.16 7.95 80.71
C LEU A 177 -57.98 8.44 79.50
N GLY A 178 -59.32 8.47 79.57
CA GLY A 178 -60.18 8.85 78.46
C GLY A 178 -59.83 10.21 77.81
N PRO A 179 -59.52 11.27 78.58
CA PRO A 179 -59.07 12.55 78.01
C PRO A 179 -57.72 12.46 77.28
N LEU A 180 -56.82 11.57 77.71
CA LEU A 180 -55.52 11.37 77.07
C LEU A 180 -55.64 10.52 75.81
N GLU A 181 -56.48 9.48 75.83
CA GLU A 181 -56.77 8.62 74.68
C GLU A 181 -57.49 9.38 73.55
N ALA A 182 -58.41 10.28 73.88
CA ALA A 182 -59.06 11.15 72.90
C ALA A 182 -58.09 12.14 72.24
N ARG A 183 -57.04 12.55 72.97
CA ARG A 183 -56.01 13.48 72.46
C ARG A 183 -54.94 12.77 71.64
N PHE A 184 -54.66 11.50 71.94
CA PHE A 184 -53.68 10.68 71.26
C PHE A 184 -54.36 9.42 70.72
N PRO A 185 -55.05 9.52 69.57
CA PRO A 185 -55.68 8.36 68.96
C PRO A 185 -54.62 7.39 68.42
N PRO A 186 -54.96 6.09 68.27
CA PRO A 186 -54.09 5.13 67.62
C PRO A 186 -53.81 5.54 66.16
N PRO A 187 -52.66 5.15 65.59
CA PRO A 187 -52.38 5.41 64.19
C PRO A 187 -53.39 4.69 63.27
N ASP A 188 -53.78 5.37 62.19
CA ASP A 188 -54.62 4.77 61.14
C ASP A 188 -53.80 3.69 60.41
N VAL A 189 -54.32 2.47 60.34
CA VAL A 189 -53.67 1.36 59.62
C VAL A 189 -54.10 1.43 58.17
N GLU A 190 -53.52 2.35 57.39
CA GLU A 190 -53.71 2.34 55.94
C GLU A 190 -52.81 1.27 55.32
N GLY A 191 -53.37 0.07 55.13
CA GLY A 191 -52.67 -1.04 54.49
C GLY A 191 -53.20 -2.44 54.79
N GLU A 192 -54.50 -2.68 54.69
CA GLU A 192 -55.02 -4.00 54.33
C GLU A 192 -55.65 -3.90 52.93
N GLU A 193 -54.80 -3.83 51.89
CA GLU A 193 -55.26 -4.21 50.56
C GLU A 193 -55.34 -5.75 50.53
N GLU A 194 -56.57 -6.26 50.50
CA GLU A 194 -56.91 -7.66 50.27
C GLU A 194 -56.24 -8.18 48.99
N ASN A 195 -55.64 -9.37 49.10
CA ASN A 195 -55.01 -10.15 48.01
C ASN A 195 -55.89 -10.35 46.76
#